data_AF-A0A818XK03-F1
#
_entry.id   AF-A0A818XK03-F1
#
_cell.length_a   1.000
_cell.length_b   1.000
_cell.length_c   1.000
_cell.angle_alpha   90.00
_cell.angle_beta   90.00
_cell.angle_gamma   90.00
#
_symmetry.space_group_name_H-M   'P 1'
#
loop_
_entity.id
_entity.type
_entity.pdbx_description
1 polymer ?
#
loop_
_entity_poly.entity_id
_entity_poly.type
_entity_poly.pdbx_seq_one_letter_code
_entity_poly.pdbx_strand_id
1 'polypeptide(L)'
;MIPTGIIVAVTNMMFILGVPIDIFSSLVLPGNPIGFLTLRAFTHSCQYQIIPPRITFCMLLICPIVAGIVQYITAIYLLNHVPNICTHENPSWKCLYVETLYTSSIIWGAIGFVKTFGISSIYSPLLFGLLLGLVLPIISWFLWKKFPNIKWLAFIHVPIIFVTTNNIPPAPAGEYTTWFLVGFIFNFILYRYAHAWWEKYAYVFSAAMSCGVAICGFIIFFMLQNNNIEFPEWWGTGGPTRDGCPLEIANYSGYVVTG
;
A
#
# COMPACT_ATOMS: atom_id res chain seq x y z
N MET A 1 -2.53 21.74 4.52
CA MET A 1 -2.12 20.61 5.37
C MET A 1 -3.40 19.95 5.86
N ILE A 2 -3.68 18.72 5.43
CA ILE A 2 -4.89 17.99 5.83
C ILE A 2 -4.60 17.33 7.19
N PRO A 3 -5.50 17.39 8.19
CA PRO A 3 -5.30 16.73 9.49
C PRO A 3 -5.42 15.20 9.37
N THR A 4 -4.42 14.58 8.76
CA THR A 4 -4.33 13.12 8.56
C THR A 4 -4.21 12.38 9.88
N GLY A 5 -3.60 12.98 10.91
CA GLY A 5 -3.47 12.36 12.24
C GLY A 5 -4.80 12.09 12.94
N ILE A 6 -5.79 12.98 12.82
CA ILE A 6 -7.13 12.77 13.39
C ILE A 6 -7.88 11.70 12.60
N ILE A 7 -7.76 11.73 11.28
CA ILE A 7 -8.37 10.72 10.41
C ILE A 7 -7.80 9.34 10.76
N VAL A 8 -6.48 9.19 10.84
CA VAL A 8 -5.81 7.94 11.25
C VAL A 8 -6.27 7.50 12.65
N ALA A 9 -6.39 8.42 13.60
CA ALA A 9 -6.84 8.08 14.95
C ALA A 9 -8.28 7.53 14.97
N VAL A 10 -9.16 8.04 14.10
CA VAL A 10 -10.57 7.65 14.05
C VAL A 10 -10.81 6.43 13.14
N THR A 11 -10.15 6.38 11.98
CA THR A 11 -10.42 5.38 10.93
C THR A 11 -9.38 4.27 10.88
N ASN A 12 -8.25 4.42 11.58
CA ASN A 12 -7.08 3.55 11.47
C ASN A 12 -6.56 3.40 10.02
N MET A 13 -6.92 4.34 9.14
CA MET A 13 -6.46 4.37 7.76
C MET A 13 -5.63 5.62 7.51
N MET A 14 -4.38 5.42 7.08
CA MET A 14 -3.50 6.51 6.68
C MET A 14 -3.82 6.97 5.27
N PHE A 15 -4.37 8.17 5.17
CA PHE A 15 -4.54 8.83 3.89
C PHE A 15 -3.19 9.36 3.40
N ILE A 16 -2.53 8.57 2.55
CA ILE A 16 -1.29 8.97 1.90
C ILE A 16 -1.63 9.77 0.64
N LEU A 17 -1.21 11.04 0.59
CA LEU A 17 -1.35 11.93 -0.57
C LEU A 17 -0.36 11.57 -1.71
N GLY A 18 -0.14 10.28 -1.96
CA GLY A 18 0.92 9.79 -2.84
C GLY A 18 0.83 10.36 -4.25
N VAL A 19 -0.29 10.16 -4.93
CA VAL A 19 -0.46 10.60 -6.33
C VAL A 19 -0.35 12.12 -6.50
N PRO A 20 -0.99 12.98 -5.67
CA PRO A 20 -0.77 14.43 -5.75
C PRO A 20 0.68 14.86 -5.54
N ILE A 21 1.38 14.21 -4.61
CA ILE A 21 2.80 14.46 -4.34
C ILE A 21 3.64 14.02 -5.54
N ASP A 22 3.32 12.88 -6.15
CA ASP A 22 4.02 12.34 -7.30
C ASP A 22 3.85 13.24 -8.53
N ILE A 23 2.64 13.72 -8.77
CA ILE A 23 2.35 14.71 -9.82
C ILE A 23 3.17 15.98 -9.56
N PHE A 24 3.11 16.53 -8.35
CA PHE A 24 3.86 17.74 -8.02
C PHE A 24 5.38 17.54 -8.18
N SER A 25 5.92 16.44 -7.65
CA SER A 25 7.34 16.12 -7.75
C SER A 25 7.80 15.89 -9.19
N SER A 26 6.94 15.28 -10.02
CA SER A 26 7.22 15.07 -11.45
C SER A 26 7.25 16.36 -12.26
N LEU A 27 6.45 17.36 -11.86
CA LEU A 27 6.40 18.67 -12.49
C LEU A 27 7.59 19.55 -12.09
N VAL A 28 8.06 19.43 -10.84
CA VAL A 28 9.17 20.23 -10.30
C VAL A 28 10.53 19.69 -10.76
N LEU A 29 10.71 18.37 -10.86
CA LEU A 29 11.98 17.72 -11.24
C LEU A 29 11.80 16.71 -12.38
N PRO A 30 11.44 17.16 -13.60
CA PRO A 30 11.31 16.26 -14.73
C PRO A 30 12.66 15.63 -15.11
N GLY A 31 12.70 14.31 -15.28
CA GLY A 31 13.88 13.57 -15.74
C GLY A 31 14.87 13.13 -14.66
N ASN A 32 14.66 13.51 -13.39
CA ASN A 32 15.55 13.14 -12.28
C ASN A 32 14.85 12.20 -11.27
N PRO A 33 15.00 10.87 -11.40
CA PRO A 33 14.30 9.91 -10.53
C PRO A 33 14.76 9.95 -9.07
N ILE A 34 16.04 10.26 -8.81
CA ILE A 34 16.58 10.35 -7.44
C ILE A 34 16.00 11.57 -6.70
N GLY A 35 15.90 12.71 -7.38
CA GLY A 35 15.30 13.93 -6.81
C GLY A 35 13.80 13.81 -6.56
N PHE A 36 13.11 13.01 -7.36
CA PHE A 36 11.71 12.65 -7.13
C PHE A 36 11.53 11.86 -5.82
N LEU A 37 12.37 10.84 -5.59
CA LEU A 37 12.28 10.00 -4.39
C LEU A 37 12.54 10.79 -3.09
N THR A 38 13.46 11.75 -3.10
CA THR A 38 13.76 12.57 -1.92
C THR A 38 12.63 13.54 -1.58
N LEU A 39 12.02 14.18 -2.57
CA LEU A 39 10.90 15.09 -2.37
C LEU A 39 9.63 14.38 -1.89
N ARG A 40 9.41 13.16 -2.40
CA ARG A 40 8.38 12.25 -1.91
C ARG A 40 8.59 11.89 -0.43
N ALA A 41 9.81 11.50 -0.04
CA ALA A 41 10.12 11.16 1.36
C ALA A 41 9.92 12.35 2.34
N PHE A 42 10.29 13.57 1.92
CA PHE A 42 10.14 14.78 2.74
C PHE A 42 8.67 15.11 3.02
N THR A 43 7.80 15.01 2.02
CA THR A 43 6.38 15.36 2.14
C THR A 43 5.59 14.40 3.03
N HIS A 44 5.95 13.12 3.09
CA HIS A 44 5.36 12.17 4.05
C HIS A 44 5.68 12.53 5.50
N SER A 45 6.88 13.04 5.77
CA SER A 45 7.35 13.38 7.12
C SER A 45 6.61 14.59 7.71
N CYS A 46 6.13 15.50 6.85
CA CYS A 46 5.42 16.72 7.24
C CYS A 46 3.97 16.48 7.72
N GLN A 47 3.43 15.26 7.63
CA GLN A 47 2.03 14.96 7.95
C GLN A 47 1.75 14.72 9.45
N TYR A 48 2.76 14.62 10.32
CA TYR A 48 2.63 14.18 11.73
C TYR A 48 2.73 15.31 12.78
N GLN A 49 2.03 16.44 12.60
CA GLN A 49 2.27 17.64 13.43
C GLN A 49 1.45 17.77 14.73
N ILE A 50 0.71 16.76 15.17
CA ILE A 50 -0.09 16.85 16.42
C ILE A 50 0.77 16.57 17.69
N ILE A 51 2.01 16.09 17.53
CA ILE A 51 2.90 15.65 18.61
C ILE A 51 3.93 16.76 18.91
N PRO A 52 4.34 17.00 20.19
CA PRO A 52 5.29 18.06 20.56
C PRO A 52 6.54 18.09 19.66
N PRO A 53 6.84 19.25 19.03
CA PRO A 53 7.70 19.32 17.85
C PRO A 53 9.14 18.85 18.09
N ARG A 54 9.66 19.00 19.31
CA ARG A 54 11.05 18.64 19.64
C ARG A 54 11.25 17.12 19.70
N ILE A 55 10.31 16.39 20.31
CA ILE A 55 10.40 14.93 20.45
C ILE A 55 10.16 14.28 19.08
N THR A 56 9.15 14.76 18.35
CA THR A 56 8.86 14.30 16.99
C THR A 56 10.04 14.54 16.06
N PHE A 57 10.69 15.70 16.12
CA PHE A 57 11.87 16.00 15.31
C PHE A 57 13.05 15.07 15.61
N CYS A 58 13.37 14.84 16.89
CA CYS A 58 14.44 13.91 17.26
C CYS A 58 14.14 12.47 16.80
N MET A 59 12.91 11.98 16.98
CA MET A 59 12.52 10.65 16.52
C MET A 59 12.53 10.54 14.99
N LEU A 60 12.06 11.56 14.28
CA LEU A 60 12.08 11.61 12.82
C LEU A 60 13.49 11.70 12.23
N LEU A 61 14.50 12.11 12.99
CA LEU A 61 15.89 12.04 12.54
C LEU A 61 16.52 10.70 12.89
N ILE A 62 16.37 10.24 14.13
CA ILE A 62 17.04 9.04 14.62
C ILE A 62 16.48 7.78 13.94
N CYS A 63 15.15 7.64 13.87
CA CYS A 63 14.52 6.43 13.34
C CYS A 63 14.88 6.14 11.88
N PRO A 64 14.83 7.12 10.95
CA PRO A 64 15.22 6.87 9.56
C PRO A 64 16.71 6.61 9.37
N ILE A 65 17.58 7.22 10.18
CA ILE A 65 19.02 6.93 10.13
C ILE A 65 19.27 5.46 10.51
N VAL A 66 18.71 5.03 11.64
CA VAL A 66 18.86 3.64 12.09
C VAL A 66 18.22 2.67 11.09
N ALA A 67 16.99 2.94 10.65
CA ALA A 67 16.30 2.11 9.66
C ALA A 67 17.05 2.06 8.33
N GLY A 68 17.58 3.19 7.85
CA GLY A 68 18.35 3.26 6.61
C GLY A 68 19.65 2.45 6.68
N ILE A 69 20.38 2.52 7.80
CA ILE A 69 21.58 1.72 8.00
C ILE A 69 21.25 0.22 8.01
N VAL A 70 20.25 -0.20 8.78
CA VAL A 70 19.84 -1.61 8.87
C VAL A 70 19.36 -2.12 7.51
N GLN A 71 18.53 -1.35 6.80
CA GLN A 71 18.05 -1.71 5.47
C GLN A 71 19.22 -1.86 4.47
N TYR A 72 20.18 -0.94 4.52
CA TYR A 72 21.34 -0.96 3.63
C TYR A 72 22.25 -2.17 3.87
N ILE A 73 22.57 -2.46 5.13
CA ILE A 73 23.37 -3.63 5.51
C ILE A 73 22.68 -4.91 5.06
N THR A 74 21.36 -5.01 5.30
CA THR A 74 20.57 -6.18 4.92
C THR A 74 20.53 -6.35 3.40
N ALA A 75 20.37 -5.26 2.65
CA ALA A 75 20.37 -5.30 1.19
C ALA A 75 21.71 -5.80 0.62
N ILE A 76 22.85 -5.31 1.12
CA ILE A 76 24.17 -5.78 0.70
C ILE A 76 24.38 -7.25 1.07
N TYR A 77 23.97 -7.64 2.28
CA TYR A 77 24.10 -9.02 2.72
C TYR A 77 23.36 -9.99 1.79
N LEU A 78 22.10 -9.66 1.44
CA LEU A 78 21.27 -10.45 0.55
C LEU A 78 21.83 -10.52 -0.87
N LEU A 79 22.28 -9.38 -1.43
CA LEU A 79 22.88 -9.33 -2.77
C LEU A 79 24.15 -10.18 -2.90
N ASN A 80 24.92 -10.34 -1.81
CA ASN A 80 26.16 -11.11 -1.81
C ASN A 80 25.96 -12.61 -1.52
N HIS A 81 24.92 -12.99 -0.77
CA HIS A 81 24.71 -14.38 -0.34
C HIS A 81 23.64 -15.12 -1.16
N VAL A 82 22.70 -14.42 -1.77
CA VAL A 82 21.60 -15.04 -2.55
C VAL A 82 21.88 -14.86 -4.04
N PRO A 83 22.22 -15.93 -4.79
CA PRO A 83 22.38 -15.83 -6.24
C PRO A 83 21.03 -15.50 -6.91
N ASN A 84 21.07 -14.75 -8.02
CA ASN A 84 19.90 -14.43 -8.85
C ASN A 84 18.69 -13.84 -8.09
N ILE A 85 18.93 -13.02 -7.05
CA ILE A 85 17.88 -12.29 -6.33
C ILE A 85 17.14 -11.31 -7.26
N CYS A 86 15.83 -11.14 -7.06
CA CYS A 86 14.96 -10.29 -7.87
C CYS A 86 14.88 -10.66 -9.37
N THR A 87 15.32 -11.86 -9.77
CA THR A 87 15.18 -12.36 -11.15
C THR A 87 13.97 -13.28 -11.28
N HIS A 88 13.47 -13.47 -12.51
CA HIS A 88 12.37 -14.40 -12.78
C HIS A 88 12.74 -15.88 -12.52
N GLU A 89 14.04 -16.20 -12.50
CA GLU A 89 14.56 -17.55 -12.30
C GLU A 89 14.42 -18.06 -10.85
N ASN A 90 14.36 -17.14 -9.87
CA ASN A 90 14.24 -17.49 -8.46
C ASN A 90 12.90 -17.04 -7.88
N PRO A 91 11.85 -17.90 -7.94
CA PRO A 91 10.51 -17.53 -7.48
C PRO A 91 10.44 -17.25 -5.97
N SER A 92 11.35 -17.83 -5.18
CA SER A 92 11.43 -17.64 -3.72
C SER A 92 11.90 -16.25 -3.31
N TRP A 93 12.65 -15.55 -4.17
CA TRP A 93 13.32 -14.28 -3.85
C TRP A 93 12.91 -13.14 -4.80
N LYS A 94 11.59 -12.86 -4.86
CA LYS A 94 11.01 -11.76 -5.65
C LYS A 94 11.03 -10.43 -4.89
N CYS A 95 11.27 -9.33 -5.61
CA CYS A 95 11.45 -7.98 -5.05
C CYS A 95 10.31 -7.03 -5.40
N LEU A 96 9.08 -7.45 -5.08
CA LEU A 96 7.83 -6.82 -5.53
C LEU A 96 7.71 -5.33 -5.14
N TYR A 97 8.08 -5.00 -3.91
CA TYR A 97 8.05 -3.63 -3.40
C TYR A 97 9.06 -2.73 -4.13
N VAL A 98 10.29 -3.22 -4.33
CA VAL A 98 11.36 -2.47 -5.01
C VAL A 98 11.03 -2.28 -6.48
N GLU A 99 10.49 -3.29 -7.14
CA GLU A 99 10.06 -3.24 -8.54
C GLU A 99 8.92 -2.23 -8.75
N THR A 100 7.94 -2.19 -7.83
CA THR A 100 6.84 -1.22 -7.88
C THR A 100 7.35 0.21 -7.68
N LEU A 101 8.28 0.42 -6.74
CA LEU A 101 8.93 1.72 -6.53
C LEU A 101 9.77 2.14 -7.74
N TYR A 102 10.52 1.22 -8.33
CA TYR A 102 11.35 1.46 -9.51
C TYR A 102 10.46 1.85 -10.71
N THR A 103 9.42 1.08 -10.98
CA THR A 103 8.43 1.35 -12.04
C THR A 103 7.76 2.72 -11.82
N SER A 104 7.37 3.03 -10.58
CA SER A 104 6.81 4.33 -10.23
C SER A 104 7.81 5.48 -10.49
N SER A 105 9.09 5.29 -10.16
CA SER A 105 10.12 6.30 -10.39
C SER A 105 10.38 6.56 -11.88
N ILE A 106 10.22 5.56 -12.74
CA ILE A 106 10.34 5.73 -14.19
C ILE A 106 9.14 6.50 -14.73
N ILE A 107 7.92 6.07 -14.37
CA ILE A 107 6.68 6.67 -14.85
C ILE A 107 6.58 8.14 -14.44
N TRP A 108 6.79 8.41 -13.15
CA TRP A 108 6.60 9.74 -12.57
C TRP A 108 7.87 10.60 -12.65
N GLY A 109 9.04 10.03 -12.45
CA GLY A 109 10.31 10.78 -12.44
C GLY A 109 10.96 10.92 -13.82
N ALA A 110 11.17 9.81 -14.54
CA ALA A 110 11.94 9.82 -15.79
C ALA A 110 11.13 10.26 -17.01
N ILE A 111 9.92 9.71 -17.20
CA ILE A 111 9.04 10.04 -18.34
C ILE A 111 8.28 11.34 -18.06
N GLY A 112 7.82 11.50 -16.81
CA GLY A 112 7.05 12.65 -16.35
C GLY A 112 5.57 12.57 -16.73
N PHE A 113 4.72 13.24 -15.93
CA PHE A 113 3.27 13.16 -16.04
C PHE A 113 2.71 13.50 -17.43
N VAL A 114 3.23 14.56 -18.07
CA VAL A 114 2.71 15.07 -19.35
C VAL A 114 2.89 14.07 -20.50
N LYS A 115 4.00 13.33 -20.52
CA LYS A 115 4.26 12.33 -21.57
C LYS A 115 3.48 11.05 -21.31
N THR A 116 3.32 10.63 -20.05
CA THR A 116 2.59 9.41 -19.72
C THR A 116 1.08 9.57 -19.86
N PHE A 117 0.50 10.70 -19.46
CA PHE A 117 -0.96 10.91 -19.41
C PHE A 117 -1.49 11.97 -20.38
N GLY A 118 -0.64 12.52 -21.26
CA GLY A 118 -1.04 13.50 -22.26
C GLY A 118 -2.12 12.99 -23.23
N ILE A 119 -2.74 13.91 -23.98
CA ILE A 119 -3.88 13.63 -24.89
C ILE A 119 -3.53 12.59 -25.97
N SER A 120 -2.26 12.49 -26.36
CA SER A 120 -1.77 11.52 -27.35
C SER A 120 -1.34 10.17 -26.77
N SER A 121 -1.40 9.99 -25.44
CA SER A 121 -0.95 8.76 -24.78
C SER A 121 -2.08 7.73 -24.62
N ILE A 122 -1.73 6.45 -24.67
CA ILE A 122 -2.63 5.32 -24.39
C ILE A 122 -3.20 5.36 -22.96
N TYR A 123 -2.51 6.02 -22.03
CA TYR A 123 -2.95 6.13 -20.62
C TYR A 123 -3.79 7.40 -20.35
N SER A 124 -4.09 8.21 -21.38
CA SER A 124 -4.93 9.40 -21.23
C SER A 124 -6.27 9.13 -20.53
N PRO A 125 -6.97 7.99 -20.80
CA PRO A 125 -8.23 7.71 -20.14
C PRO A 125 -8.16 7.58 -18.61
N LEU A 126 -7.00 7.24 -18.04
CA LEU A 126 -6.83 7.14 -16.58
C LEU A 126 -7.04 8.50 -15.89
N LEU A 127 -6.82 9.62 -16.59
CA LEU A 127 -7.09 10.96 -16.07
C LEU A 127 -8.58 11.20 -15.80
N PHE A 128 -9.50 10.53 -16.52
CA PHE A 128 -10.92 10.61 -16.22
C PHE A 128 -11.26 10.00 -14.84
N GLY A 129 -10.41 9.11 -14.32
CA GLY A 129 -10.51 8.61 -12.95
C GLY A 129 -10.41 9.73 -11.90
N LEU A 130 -9.65 10.79 -12.17
CA LEU A 130 -9.54 11.95 -11.27
C LEU A 130 -10.84 12.77 -11.25
N LEU A 131 -11.49 12.93 -12.41
CA LEU A 131 -12.82 13.56 -12.50
C LEU A 131 -13.87 12.70 -11.79
N LEU A 132 -13.82 11.39 -11.97
CA LEU A 132 -14.72 10.45 -11.29
C LEU A 132 -14.55 10.53 -9.76
N GLY A 133 -13.31 10.66 -9.28
CA GLY A 133 -12.98 10.88 -7.87
C GLY A 133 -13.49 12.21 -7.31
N LEU A 134 -13.61 13.26 -8.14
CA LEU A 134 -14.22 14.54 -7.74
C LEU A 134 -15.75 14.47 -7.73
N VAL A 135 -16.33 13.82 -8.74
CA VAL A 135 -17.78 13.79 -8.97
C VAL A 135 -18.49 12.86 -7.98
N LEU A 136 -17.93 11.70 -7.67
CA LEU A 136 -18.59 10.70 -6.84
C LEU A 136 -18.89 11.16 -5.39
N PRO A 137 -17.97 11.84 -4.67
CA PRO A 137 -18.28 12.42 -3.37
C PRO A 137 -19.42 13.44 -3.45
N ILE A 138 -19.45 14.28 -4.49
CA ILE A 138 -20.52 15.28 -4.69
C ILE A 138 -21.87 14.58 -4.91
N ILE A 139 -21.89 13.51 -5.71
CA ILE A 139 -23.09 12.69 -5.92
C ILE A 139 -23.57 12.07 -4.61
N SER A 140 -22.67 11.48 -3.82
CA SER A 140 -23.02 10.88 -2.52
C SER A 140 -23.60 11.90 -1.54
N TRP A 141 -23.04 13.12 -1.49
CA TRP A 141 -23.55 14.21 -0.68
C TRP A 141 -24.95 14.67 -1.12
N PHE A 142 -25.17 14.80 -2.42
CA PHE A 142 -26.48 15.18 -2.96
C PHE A 142 -27.55 14.12 -2.72
N LEU A 143 -27.20 12.83 -2.87
CA LEU A 143 -28.09 11.69 -2.57
C LEU A 143 -28.51 11.67 -1.11
N TRP A 144 -27.57 11.89 -0.18
CA TRP A 144 -27.87 11.98 1.24
C TRP A 144 -28.83 13.14 1.56
N LYS A 145 -28.62 14.31 0.92
CA LYS A 145 -29.48 15.49 1.11
C LYS A 145 -30.90 15.30 0.55
N LYS A 146 -31.03 14.59 -0.58
CA LYS A 146 -32.32 14.38 -1.27
C LYS A 146 -33.17 13.27 -0.64
N PHE A 147 -32.53 12.25 -0.05
CA PHE A 147 -33.22 11.11 0.55
C PHE A 147 -32.93 10.96 2.06
N PRO A 148 -33.40 11.89 2.91
CA PRO A 148 -33.13 11.86 4.35
C PRO A 148 -33.75 10.65 5.07
N ASN A 149 -34.75 10.00 4.46
CA ASN A 149 -35.41 8.81 5.02
C ASN A 149 -34.51 7.55 4.98
N ILE A 150 -33.47 7.55 4.15
CA ILE A 150 -32.60 6.39 3.93
C ILE A 150 -31.31 6.56 4.76
N LYS A 151 -31.32 6.02 5.98
CA LYS A 151 -30.20 6.18 6.94
C LYS A 151 -28.89 5.51 6.48
N TRP A 152 -28.93 4.50 5.62
CA TRP A 152 -27.72 3.80 5.17
C TRP A 152 -26.87 4.61 4.17
N LEU A 153 -27.47 5.53 3.42
CA LEU A 153 -26.75 6.44 2.51
C LEU A 153 -25.77 7.36 3.25
N ALA A 154 -26.01 7.63 4.54
CA ALA A 154 -25.12 8.43 5.36
C ALA A 154 -23.81 7.70 5.72
N PHE A 155 -23.77 6.37 5.64
CA PHE A 155 -22.59 5.56 5.98
C PHE A 155 -21.69 5.26 4.78
N ILE A 156 -22.09 5.64 3.57
CA ILE A 156 -21.27 5.42 2.36
C ILE A 156 -20.24 6.54 2.24
N HIS A 157 -19.01 6.26 2.65
CA HIS A 157 -17.89 7.17 2.48
C HIS A 157 -17.09 6.80 1.23
N VAL A 158 -17.46 7.40 0.09
CA VAL A 158 -16.79 7.17 -1.19
C VAL A 158 -15.26 7.39 -1.15
N PRO A 159 -14.73 8.43 -0.48
CA PRO A 159 -13.27 8.60 -0.40
C PRO A 159 -12.56 7.44 0.30
N ILE A 160 -13.19 6.83 1.33
CA ILE A 160 -12.61 5.70 2.05
C ILE A 160 -12.54 4.48 1.12
N ILE A 161 -13.59 4.24 0.33
CA ILE A 161 -13.61 3.12 -0.63
C ILE A 161 -12.44 3.23 -1.62
N PHE A 162 -12.19 4.41 -2.19
CA PHE A 162 -11.09 4.60 -3.13
C PHE A 162 -9.69 4.50 -2.51
N VAL A 163 -9.55 4.86 -1.23
CA VAL A 163 -8.26 4.75 -0.51
C VAL A 163 -7.86 3.29 -0.33
N THR A 164 -8.82 2.40 -0.13
CA THR A 164 -8.52 0.96 0.04
C THR A 164 -7.81 0.38 -1.18
N THR A 165 -8.16 0.84 -2.38
CA THR A 165 -7.57 0.43 -3.67
C THR A 165 -6.12 0.89 -3.87
N ASN A 166 -5.56 1.75 -3.00
CA ASN A 166 -4.25 2.36 -3.22
C ASN A 166 -3.05 1.39 -3.12
N ASN A 167 -3.19 0.26 -2.43
CA ASN A 167 -2.12 -0.73 -2.27
C ASN A 167 -2.14 -1.85 -3.34
N ILE A 168 -3.02 -1.79 -4.35
CA ILE A 168 -3.18 -2.86 -5.36
C ILE A 168 -1.84 -3.20 -6.05
N PRO A 169 -0.90 -2.25 -6.21
CA PRO A 169 0.52 -2.55 -6.35
C PRO A 169 1.27 -2.13 -5.07
N PRO A 170 1.98 -3.02 -4.34
CA PRO A 170 2.38 -4.40 -4.65
C PRO A 170 1.51 -5.50 -4.01
N ALA A 171 0.38 -5.17 -3.38
CA ALA A 171 -0.38 -6.17 -2.61
C ALA A 171 -1.02 -7.23 -3.53
N PRO A 172 -0.89 -8.53 -3.20
CA PRO A 172 -1.57 -9.58 -3.94
C PRO A 172 -3.10 -9.46 -3.84
N ALA A 173 -3.83 -9.96 -4.84
CA ALA A 173 -5.29 -9.80 -4.90
C ALA A 173 -6.00 -10.48 -3.71
N GLY A 174 -5.42 -11.55 -3.17
CA GLY A 174 -5.92 -12.25 -1.99
C GLY A 174 -5.92 -11.40 -0.71
N GLU A 175 -5.03 -10.41 -0.59
CA GLU A 175 -4.93 -9.55 0.58
C GLU A 175 -6.22 -8.74 0.80
N TYR A 176 -6.86 -8.29 -0.27
CA TYR A 176 -8.11 -7.52 -0.18
C TYR A 176 -9.30 -8.33 0.32
N THR A 177 -9.41 -9.58 -0.15
CA THR A 177 -10.49 -10.47 0.26
C THR A 177 -10.35 -10.86 1.73
N THR A 178 -9.13 -11.15 2.17
CA THR A 178 -8.83 -11.46 3.58
C THR A 178 -9.00 -10.24 4.46
N TRP A 179 -8.55 -9.05 4.04
CA TRP A 179 -8.78 -7.80 4.73
C TRP A 179 -10.27 -7.50 4.92
N PHE A 180 -11.09 -7.67 3.88
CA PHE A 180 -12.53 -7.48 3.96
C PHE A 180 -13.19 -8.49 4.92
N LEU A 181 -12.81 -9.76 4.85
CA LEU A 181 -13.35 -10.82 5.70
C LEU A 181 -13.00 -10.58 7.19
N VAL A 182 -11.73 -10.30 7.48
CA VAL A 182 -11.28 -9.97 8.85
C VAL A 182 -11.96 -8.69 9.33
N GLY A 183 -12.05 -7.67 8.47
CA GLY A 183 -12.76 -6.44 8.74
C GLY A 183 -14.23 -6.68 9.11
N PHE A 184 -14.93 -7.55 8.38
CA PHE A 184 -16.31 -7.93 8.66
C PHE A 184 -16.44 -8.69 9.98
N ILE A 185 -15.58 -9.67 10.26
CA ILE A 185 -15.61 -10.43 11.51
C ILE A 185 -15.41 -9.50 12.71
N PHE A 186 -14.37 -8.67 12.69
CA PHE A 186 -14.03 -7.83 13.84
C PHE A 186 -14.94 -6.60 13.98
N ASN A 187 -15.31 -5.94 12.88
CA ASN A 187 -16.08 -4.69 12.94
C ASN A 187 -17.59 -4.87 12.79
N PHE A 188 -18.07 -5.99 12.26
CA PHE A 188 -19.52 -6.25 12.17
C PHE A 188 -19.97 -7.30 13.18
N ILE A 189 -19.35 -8.48 13.20
CA ILE A 189 -19.78 -9.59 14.08
C ILE A 189 -19.40 -9.30 15.53
N LEU A 190 -18.11 -9.10 15.82
CA LEU A 190 -17.61 -8.85 17.17
C LEU A 190 -18.17 -7.55 17.76
N TYR A 191 -18.30 -6.50 16.95
CA TYR A 191 -18.94 -5.26 17.38
C TYR A 191 -20.39 -5.47 17.83
N ARG A 192 -21.17 -6.31 17.11
CA ARG A 192 -22.60 -6.54 17.39
C ARG A 192 -22.86 -7.52 18.53
N TYR A 193 -22.06 -8.57 18.65
CA TYR A 193 -22.30 -9.66 19.60
C TYR A 193 -21.42 -9.58 20.87
N ALA A 194 -20.28 -8.90 20.82
CA ALA A 194 -19.31 -8.84 21.93
C ALA A 194 -18.72 -7.43 22.08
N HIS A 195 -19.59 -6.42 22.12
CA HIS A 195 -19.20 -5.01 22.13
C HIS A 195 -18.23 -4.64 23.28
N ALA A 196 -18.46 -5.20 24.48
CA ALA A 196 -17.60 -4.96 25.65
C ALA A 196 -16.16 -5.47 25.46
N TRP A 197 -15.97 -6.54 24.69
CA TRP A 197 -14.62 -7.02 24.35
C TRP A 197 -14.00 -6.12 23.27
N TRP A 198 -14.79 -5.75 22.26
CA TRP A 198 -14.33 -4.95 21.12
C TRP A 198 -13.80 -3.59 21.57
N GLU A 199 -14.54 -2.87 22.42
CA GLU A 199 -14.15 -1.55 22.93
C GLU A 199 -12.81 -1.59 23.69
N LYS A 200 -12.57 -2.66 24.46
CA LYS A 200 -11.40 -2.78 25.32
C LYS A 200 -10.17 -3.35 24.62
N TYR A 201 -10.35 -4.29 23.68
CA TYR A 201 -9.25 -5.11 23.18
C TYR A 201 -9.02 -5.03 21.66
N ALA A 202 -9.94 -4.50 20.86
CA ALA A 202 -9.81 -4.54 19.39
C ALA A 202 -8.52 -3.85 18.88
N TYR A 203 -8.19 -2.66 19.42
CA TYR A 203 -6.98 -1.93 19.03
C TYR A 203 -5.70 -2.63 19.49
N VAL A 204 -5.68 -3.17 20.71
CA VAL A 204 -4.53 -3.92 21.25
C VAL A 204 -4.31 -5.20 20.44
N PHE A 205 -5.38 -5.90 20.07
CA PHE A 205 -5.31 -7.09 19.22
C PHE A 205 -4.79 -6.76 17.82
N SER A 206 -5.22 -5.66 17.22
CA SER A 206 -4.70 -5.19 15.93
C SER A 206 -3.19 -4.88 15.98
N ALA A 207 -2.73 -4.22 17.04
CA ALA A 207 -1.31 -3.98 17.27
C ALA A 207 -0.54 -5.30 17.47
N ALA A 208 -1.09 -6.23 18.25
CA ALA A 208 -0.48 -7.54 18.48
C ALA A 208 -0.37 -8.37 17.19
N MET A 209 -1.39 -8.35 16.32
CA MET A 209 -1.34 -9.01 15.02
C MET A 209 -0.26 -8.42 14.11
N SER A 210 -0.12 -7.09 14.08
CA SER A 210 0.96 -6.42 13.33
C SER A 210 2.35 -6.85 13.82
N CYS A 211 2.57 -6.90 15.13
CA CYS A 211 3.81 -7.41 15.72
C CYS A 211 4.01 -8.91 15.44
N GLY A 212 2.93 -9.70 15.52
CA GLY A 212 2.95 -11.14 15.24
C GLY A 212 3.37 -11.45 13.82
N VAL A 213 2.84 -10.73 12.82
CA VAL A 213 3.25 -10.88 11.41
C VAL A 213 4.73 -10.58 11.23
N ALA A 214 5.26 -9.52 11.86
CA ALA A 214 6.68 -9.19 11.79
C ALA A 214 7.58 -10.28 12.39
N ILE A 215 7.19 -10.82 13.56
CA ILE A 215 7.93 -11.91 14.22
C ILE A 215 7.86 -13.20 13.40
N CYS A 216 6.68 -13.57 12.91
CA CYS A 216 6.50 -14.74 12.06
C CYS A 216 7.31 -14.62 10.77
N GLY A 217 7.31 -13.45 10.13
CA GLY A 217 8.12 -13.19 8.94
C GLY A 217 9.62 -13.36 9.20
N PHE A 218 10.11 -12.87 10.34
CA PHE A 218 11.50 -13.07 10.75
C PHE A 218 11.84 -14.56 10.95
N ILE A 219 10.97 -15.31 11.62
CA ILE A 219 11.17 -16.75 11.84
C ILE A 219 11.16 -17.51 10.51
N ILE A 220 10.19 -17.24 9.63
CA ILE A 220 10.07 -17.85 8.30
C ILE A 220 11.33 -17.57 7.46
N PHE A 221 11.83 -16.33 7.50
CA PHE A 221 13.04 -15.94 6.79
C PHE A 221 14.26 -16.78 7.22
N PHE A 222 14.53 -16.86 8.52
CA PHE A 222 15.70 -17.59 9.03
C PHE A 222 15.57 -19.11 8.94
N MET A 223 14.37 -19.66 9.11
CA MET A 223 14.16 -21.10 9.08
C MET A 223 14.06 -21.66 7.66
N LEU A 224 13.35 -20.97 6.76
CA LEU A 224 13.03 -21.50 5.43
C LEU A 224 13.87 -20.84 4.35
N GLN A 225 13.73 -19.52 4.18
CA GLN A 225 14.32 -18.79 3.05
C GLN A 225 15.86 -18.83 3.08
N ASN A 226 16.47 -18.66 4.26
CA ASN A 226 17.94 -18.73 4.40
C ASN A 226 18.51 -20.15 4.18
N ASN A 227 17.70 -21.20 4.40
CA ASN A 227 18.13 -22.60 4.26
C ASN A 227 17.71 -23.22 2.93
N ASN A 228 17.17 -22.43 2.00
CA ASN A 228 16.62 -22.90 0.70
C ASN A 228 15.58 -24.03 0.85
N ILE A 229 14.77 -23.99 1.91
CA ILE A 229 13.69 -24.95 2.12
C ILE A 229 12.42 -24.38 1.49
N GLU A 230 11.91 -25.06 0.47
CA GLU A 230 10.64 -24.72 -0.15
C GLU A 230 9.47 -25.06 0.80
N PHE A 231 8.50 -24.15 0.90
CA PHE A 231 7.32 -24.38 1.71
C PHE A 231 6.43 -25.44 1.04
N PRO A 232 5.82 -26.38 1.80
CA PRO A 232 4.94 -27.38 1.19
C PRO A 232 3.76 -26.73 0.48
N GLU A 233 3.42 -27.21 -0.71
CA GLU A 233 2.26 -26.73 -1.45
C GLU A 233 0.96 -27.13 -0.73
N TRP A 234 0.14 -26.14 -0.39
CA TRP A 234 -1.21 -26.32 0.15
C TRP A 234 -2.13 -25.22 -0.35
N TRP A 235 -3.43 -25.36 -0.07
CA TRP A 235 -4.50 -24.48 -0.58
C TRP A 235 -4.31 -22.99 -0.29
N GLY A 236 -3.51 -22.60 0.72
CA GLY A 236 -3.22 -21.20 1.04
C GLY A 236 -1.88 -20.66 0.56
N THR A 237 -1.06 -21.47 -0.15
CA THR A 237 0.18 -20.98 -0.81
C THR A 237 -0.02 -20.68 -2.29
N GLY A 238 -1.26 -20.86 -2.79
CA GLY A 238 -1.63 -20.57 -4.18
C GLY A 238 -1.20 -21.61 -5.22
N GLY A 239 -0.44 -22.65 -4.84
CA GLY A 239 0.07 -23.64 -5.78
C GLY A 239 1.08 -23.01 -6.77
N PRO A 240 1.01 -23.27 -8.10
CA PRO A 240 1.97 -22.72 -9.07
C PRO A 240 1.88 -21.19 -9.26
N THR A 241 0.84 -20.53 -8.73
CA THR A 241 0.73 -19.07 -8.69
C THR A 241 0.60 -18.60 -7.25
N ARG A 242 1.16 -17.42 -6.91
CA ARG A 242 1.27 -17.01 -5.51
C ARG A 242 -0.09 -16.64 -4.91
N ASP A 243 -1.01 -16.21 -5.77
CA ASP A 243 -2.34 -15.74 -5.39
C ASP A 243 -3.44 -16.81 -5.55
N GLY A 244 -3.08 -18.03 -6.00
CA GLY A 244 -4.06 -19.04 -6.42
C GLY A 244 -4.88 -18.61 -7.64
N CYS A 245 -4.46 -17.55 -8.32
CA CYS A 245 -5.09 -17.01 -9.52
C CYS A 245 -4.27 -17.40 -10.75
N PRO A 246 -4.82 -18.16 -11.71
CA PRO A 246 -4.10 -18.56 -12.93
C PRO A 246 -3.81 -17.39 -13.88
N LEU A 247 -4.45 -16.24 -13.68
CA LEU A 247 -4.30 -15.04 -14.51
C LEU A 247 -3.24 -14.05 -13.99
N GLU A 248 -2.55 -14.35 -12.89
CA GLU A 248 -1.48 -13.49 -12.35
C GLU A 248 -0.35 -13.25 -13.37
N ILE A 249 -0.12 -14.21 -14.27
CA ILE A 249 0.94 -14.19 -15.29
C ILE A 249 0.41 -13.65 -16.65
N ALA A 250 -0.89 -13.34 -16.74
CA ALA A 250 -1.50 -12.88 -17.98
C ALA A 250 -1.28 -11.37 -18.17
N ASN A 251 -0.87 -10.98 -19.39
CA ASN A 251 -0.81 -9.58 -19.79
C ASN A 251 -2.23 -8.96 -19.88
N TYR A 252 -2.36 -7.65 -20.07
CA TYR A 252 -3.65 -6.93 -20.19
C TYR A 252 -4.59 -7.48 -21.28
N SER A 253 -4.03 -8.25 -22.23
CA SER A 253 -4.77 -8.92 -23.32
C SER A 253 -5.15 -10.38 -22.99
N GLY A 254 -4.89 -10.86 -21.77
CA GLY A 254 -5.22 -12.22 -21.33
C GLY A 254 -4.21 -13.31 -21.74
N TYR A 255 -3.09 -12.94 -22.37
CA TYR A 255 -2.05 -13.89 -22.76
C TYR A 255 -1.04 -14.12 -21.64
N VAL A 256 -0.89 -15.38 -21.22
CA VAL A 256 0.12 -15.81 -20.26
C VAL A 256 1.47 -15.85 -20.98
N VAL A 257 2.37 -14.93 -20.63
CA VAL A 257 3.73 -14.93 -21.18
C VAL A 257 4.53 -15.93 -20.36
N THR A 258 4.63 -17.16 -20.86
CA THR A 258 5.60 -18.14 -20.35
C THR A 258 6.96 -17.78 -20.94
N GLY A 259 7.80 -17.12 -20.14
CA GLY A 259 9.21 -16.87 -20.41
C GLY A 259 10.05 -17.64 -19.41
#